data_AF-A0A7L2QQH2-F1
#
_entry.id   AF-A0A7L2QQH2-F1
#
_cell.length_a   1.000
_cell.length_b   1.000
_cell.length_c   1.000
_cell.angle_alpha   90.00
_cell.angle_beta   90.00
_cell.angle_gamma   90.00
#
_symmetry.space_group_name_H-M   'P 1'
#
loop_
_entity.id
_entity.type
_entity.pdbx_description
1 polymer ?
#
loop_
_entity_poly.entity_id
_entity_poly.type
_entity_poly.pdbx_seq_one_letter_code
_entity_poly.pdbx_strand_id
1 'polypeptide(L)'
;LSPQTPEELDDSDFETEDFDVRSRTSIQTEDDQLIAGQSARAIMAQLPQEQKAKIAEQVASFQEEKSKLDAEVSKWDDSGNDIIVLAKQMCMIMMEMTDFTRGKGPLKNTSDVISAAKKIAEAGSRMDKLGRTIAD
;
A
#
# COMPACT_ATOMS: atom_id res chain seq x y z
N LEU A 1 -57.85 -11.61 32.93
CA LEU A 1 -56.57 -11.07 33.43
C LEU A 1 -55.95 -10.31 32.27
N SER A 2 -56.00 -8.98 32.37
CA SER A 2 -55.52 -8.02 31.38
C SER A 2 -53.98 -8.03 31.24
N PRO A 3 -53.45 -7.42 30.16
CA PRO A 3 -52.10 -7.60 29.63
C PRO A 3 -51.15 -6.45 30.03
N GLN A 4 -49.84 -6.61 29.79
CA GLN A 4 -48.94 -5.48 29.44
C GLN A 4 -47.55 -5.95 28.95
N THR A 5 -47.11 -5.30 27.87
CA THR A 5 -45.78 -5.29 27.22
C THR A 5 -44.75 -4.50 28.05
N PRO A 6 -43.44 -4.57 27.73
CA PRO A 6 -42.81 -3.64 26.77
C PRO A 6 -41.81 -4.41 25.87
N GLU A 7 -41.33 -3.94 24.73
CA GLU A 7 -40.91 -2.60 24.37
C GLU A 7 -40.75 -2.57 22.84
N GLU A 8 -41.08 -1.42 22.26
CA GLU A 8 -40.95 -1.14 20.85
C GLU A 8 -39.47 -1.06 20.46
N LEU A 9 -39.10 -1.74 19.37
CA LEU A 9 -37.99 -1.32 18.55
C LEU A 9 -38.50 -1.29 17.12
N ASP A 10 -39.07 -0.12 16.80
CA ASP A 10 -38.93 0.57 15.53
C ASP A 10 -38.33 -0.31 14.41
N ASP A 11 -39.21 -1.00 13.67
CA ASP A 11 -38.88 -1.51 12.33
C ASP A 11 -38.77 -0.28 11.42
N SER A 12 -37.71 0.50 11.63
CA SER A 12 -37.29 1.56 10.71
C SER A 12 -36.95 0.85 9.41
N ASP A 13 -37.90 0.96 8.49
CA ASP A 13 -37.81 0.75 7.06
C ASP A 13 -36.36 0.92 6.58
N PHE A 14 -35.65 -0.20 6.42
CA PHE A 14 -34.38 -0.18 5.71
C PHE A 14 -34.76 0.03 4.26
N GLU A 15 -34.95 1.30 3.88
CA GLU A 15 -34.95 1.71 2.50
C GLU A 15 -33.62 1.19 1.93
N THR A 16 -33.70 0.08 1.19
CA THR A 16 -32.67 -0.30 0.24
C THR A 16 -32.64 0.82 -0.78
N GLU A 17 -31.85 1.86 -0.50
CA GLU A 17 -31.50 2.85 -1.50
C GLU A 17 -30.83 2.09 -2.64
N ASP A 18 -31.61 1.94 -3.70
CA ASP A 18 -31.20 1.47 -5.01
C ASP A 18 -30.11 2.44 -5.48
N PHE A 19 -28.86 2.12 -5.14
CA PHE A 19 -27.68 2.90 -5.52
C PHE A 19 -27.37 2.60 -6.99
N ASP A 20 -28.33 2.90 -7.87
CA ASP A 20 -28.12 3.03 -9.29
C ASP A 20 -27.39 4.35 -9.56
N VAL A 21 -26.17 4.46 -9.01
CA VAL A 21 -25.15 5.33 -9.59
C VAL A 21 -24.50 4.51 -10.67
N ARG A 22 -25.16 4.53 -11.83
CA ARG A 22 -24.58 4.30 -13.13
C ARG A 22 -23.42 5.27 -13.38
N SER A 23 -22.29 5.06 -12.71
CA SER A 23 -20.99 5.53 -13.16
C SER A 23 -20.43 4.45 -14.07
N ARG A 24 -20.63 4.68 -15.37
CA ARG A 24 -19.95 3.96 -16.44
C ARG A 24 -18.46 4.25 -16.32
N THR A 25 -17.73 3.42 -15.60
CA THR A 25 -16.31 3.26 -15.89
C THR A 25 -16.09 1.77 -16.05
N SER A 26 -16.24 1.37 -17.30
CA SER A 26 -15.84 0.08 -17.82
C SER A 26 -14.48 -0.28 -17.24
N ILE A 27 -14.38 -1.51 -16.73
CA ILE A 27 -13.10 -2.20 -16.58
C ILE A 27 -12.45 -2.17 -17.97
N GLN A 28 -11.49 -1.29 -18.17
CA GLN A 28 -10.61 -1.25 -19.33
C GLN A 28 -9.21 -1.49 -18.79
N THR A 29 -8.77 -2.74 -18.89
CA THR A 29 -7.39 -3.14 -18.71
C THR A 29 -6.57 -2.67 -19.91
N GLU A 30 -6.50 -1.36 -20.14
CA GLU A 30 -5.67 -0.69 -21.17
C GLU A 30 -5.20 0.71 -20.67
N ASP A 31 -5.32 0.98 -19.36
CA ASP A 31 -5.06 2.25 -18.69
C ASP A 31 -3.57 2.56 -18.49
N ASP A 32 -2.82 2.63 -19.59
CA ASP A 32 -1.71 3.58 -19.72
C ASP A 32 -2.31 4.92 -20.20
N GLN A 33 -3.38 5.39 -19.54
CA GLN A 33 -3.90 6.75 -19.71
C GLN A 33 -2.83 7.71 -19.18
N LEU A 34 -1.87 8.01 -20.05
CA LEU A 34 -0.98 9.13 -19.97
C LEU A 34 -1.83 10.39 -19.83
N ILE A 35 -2.15 10.79 -18.60
CA ILE A 35 -2.74 12.11 -18.36
C ILE A 35 -1.70 13.12 -18.88
N ALA A 36 -1.98 13.69 -20.06
CA ALA A 36 -1.12 14.59 -20.82
C ALA A 36 0.20 14.02 -21.43
N GLY A 37 0.30 12.72 -21.72
CA GLY A 37 1.53 12.17 -22.33
C GLY A 37 2.72 12.03 -21.36
N GLN A 38 2.52 12.35 -20.08
CA GLN A 38 3.53 12.30 -19.03
C GLN A 38 3.44 10.99 -18.25
N SER A 39 4.59 10.47 -17.80
CA SER A 39 4.59 9.27 -16.95
C SER A 39 3.95 9.56 -15.59
N ALA A 40 3.38 8.54 -14.93
CA ALA A 40 2.76 8.72 -13.61
C ALA A 40 3.72 9.35 -12.59
N ARG A 41 5.00 8.97 -12.61
CA ARG A 41 6.05 9.61 -11.79
C ARG A 41 6.18 11.12 -12.06
N ALA A 42 6.10 11.56 -13.31
CA ALA A 42 6.22 12.98 -13.66
C ALA A 42 5.01 13.79 -13.16
N ILE A 43 3.83 13.18 -13.12
CA ILE A 43 2.63 13.76 -12.51
C ILE A 43 2.84 13.91 -10.99
N MET A 44 3.37 12.88 -10.32
CA MET A 44 3.69 12.96 -8.88
C MET A 44 4.71 14.08 -8.56
N ALA A 45 5.67 14.33 -9.46
CA ALA A 45 6.64 15.43 -9.30
C ALA A 45 5.99 16.82 -9.40
N GLN A 46 4.83 16.93 -10.05
CA GLN A 46 4.12 18.19 -10.30
C GLN A 46 2.97 18.46 -9.33
N LEU A 47 2.79 17.61 -8.31
CA LEU A 47 1.75 17.82 -7.31
C LEU A 47 1.83 19.21 -6.65
N PRO A 48 0.68 19.82 -6.28
CA PRO A 48 0.60 21.01 -5.46
C PRO A 48 1.45 20.93 -4.18
N GLN A 49 1.94 22.09 -3.73
CA GLN A 49 2.84 22.17 -2.58
C GLN A 49 2.22 21.60 -1.29
N GLU A 50 0.91 21.80 -1.10
CA GLU A 50 0.20 21.24 0.06
C GLU A 50 0.24 19.71 0.07
N GLN A 51 0.01 19.07 -1.09
CA GLN A 51 0.06 17.62 -1.21
C GLN A 51 1.50 17.09 -1.07
N LYS A 52 2.48 17.79 -1.64
CA LYS A 52 3.91 17.48 -1.44
C LYS A 52 4.33 17.55 0.02
N ALA A 53 3.80 18.51 0.79
CA ALA A 53 4.08 18.63 2.21
C ALA A 53 3.54 17.42 2.99
N LYS A 54 2.30 16.98 2.71
CA LYS A 54 1.72 15.77 3.30
C LYS A 54 2.52 14.51 2.96
N ILE A 55 2.94 14.38 1.71
CA ILE A 55 3.81 13.27 1.27
C ILE A 55 5.15 13.32 2.02
N ALA A 56 5.78 14.50 2.13
CA ALA A 56 7.05 14.66 2.82
C ALA A 56 6.98 14.27 4.30
N GLU A 57 5.88 14.60 4.99
CA GLU A 57 5.64 14.19 6.37
C GLU A 57 5.54 12.65 6.49
N GLN A 58 4.75 12.01 5.63
CA GLN A 58 4.63 10.54 5.63
C GLN A 58 5.95 9.85 5.26
N VAL A 59 6.71 10.42 4.34
CA VAL A 59 8.06 9.93 3.98
C VAL A 59 9.01 10.04 5.16
N ALA A 60 8.93 11.11 5.96
CA ALA A 60 9.76 11.26 7.15
C ALA A 60 9.44 10.18 8.20
N SER A 61 8.16 9.92 8.47
CA SER A 61 7.73 8.82 9.34
C SER A 61 8.20 7.45 8.83
N PHE A 62 8.09 7.22 7.52
CA PHE A 62 8.60 5.99 6.90
C PHE A 62 10.12 5.85 7.06
N GLN A 63 10.87 6.95 6.91
CA GLN A 63 12.32 6.95 7.09
C GLN A 63 12.74 6.64 8.53
N GLU A 64 11.94 7.02 9.52
CA GLU A 64 12.16 6.63 10.93
C GLU A 64 12.05 5.11 11.09
N GLU A 65 10.96 4.50 10.60
CA GLU A 65 10.77 3.05 10.65
C GLU A 65 11.84 2.30 9.86
N LYS A 66 12.22 2.83 8.69
CA LYS A 66 13.31 2.29 7.90
C LYS A 66 14.63 2.29 8.66
N SER A 67 14.90 3.35 9.44
CA SER A 67 16.11 3.45 10.25
C SER A 67 16.13 2.40 11.37
N LYS A 68 14.97 2.06 11.95
CA LYS A 68 14.84 0.97 12.93
C LYS A 68 15.14 -0.38 12.28
N LEU A 69 14.60 -0.61 11.07
CA LEU A 69 14.88 -1.84 10.31
C LEU A 69 16.37 -1.96 9.95
N ASP A 70 17.00 -0.89 9.44
CA ASP A 70 18.43 -0.89 9.13
C ASP A 70 19.28 -1.23 10.35
N ALA A 71 18.98 -0.60 11.49
CA ALA A 71 19.69 -0.83 12.73
C ALA A 71 19.57 -2.29 13.18
N GLU A 72 18.39 -2.90 13.05
CA GLU A 72 18.20 -4.31 13.38
C GLU A 72 18.94 -5.23 12.41
N VAL A 73 18.72 -5.04 11.11
CA VAL A 73 19.33 -5.84 10.05
C VAL A 73 20.86 -5.78 10.07
N SER A 74 21.45 -4.65 10.49
CA SER A 74 22.91 -4.49 10.59
C SER A 74 23.58 -5.37 11.65
N LYS A 75 22.80 -5.92 12.60
CA LYS A 75 23.31 -6.81 13.66
C LYS A 75 23.56 -8.24 13.15
N TRP A 76 23.03 -8.58 11.98
CA TRP A 76 23.01 -9.93 11.46
C TRP A 76 23.86 -10.05 10.19
N ASP A 77 24.64 -11.12 10.10
CA ASP A 77 25.25 -11.55 8.84
C ASP A 77 24.16 -12.12 7.93
N ASP A 78 24.17 -11.73 6.67
CA ASP A 78 23.20 -12.19 5.67
C ASP A 78 23.65 -13.47 4.95
N SER A 79 24.87 -13.94 5.21
CA SER A 79 25.39 -15.20 4.70
C SER A 79 24.59 -16.39 5.25
N GLY A 80 23.66 -16.91 4.44
CA GLY A 80 22.80 -18.03 4.81
C GLY A 80 21.60 -17.67 5.69
N ASN A 81 21.30 -16.38 5.88
CA ASN A 81 20.10 -15.92 6.57
C ASN A 81 19.11 -15.30 5.58
N ASP A 82 18.26 -16.15 5.00
CA ASP A 82 17.27 -15.74 4.00
C ASP A 82 16.25 -14.73 4.55
N ILE A 83 15.96 -14.74 5.86
CA ILE A 83 15.05 -13.75 6.47
C ILE A 83 15.64 -12.34 6.38
N ILE A 84 16.94 -12.20 6.68
CA ILE A 84 17.64 -10.93 6.59
C ILE A 84 17.73 -10.45 5.14
N VAL A 85 18.03 -11.36 4.21
CA VAL A 85 18.05 -11.04 2.77
C VAL A 85 16.68 -10.56 2.28
N LEU A 86 15.60 -11.26 2.65
CA LEU A 86 14.23 -10.88 2.28
C LEU A 86 13.81 -9.54 2.90
N ALA A 87 14.19 -9.28 4.15
CA ALA A 87 13.92 -8.00 4.81
C ALA A 87 14.59 -6.83 4.08
N LYS A 88 15.88 -6.98 3.71
CA LYS A 88 16.62 -6.00 2.90
C LYS A 88 15.96 -5.79 1.54
N GLN A 89 15.55 -6.87 0.87
CA GLN A 89 14.88 -6.81 -0.44
C GLN A 89 13.55 -6.05 -0.36
N MET A 90 12.70 -6.38 0.62
CA MET A 90 11.43 -5.68 0.83
C MET A 90 11.65 -4.20 1.14
N CYS A 91 12.63 -3.88 2.01
CA CYS A 91 13.00 -2.49 2.31
C CYS A 91 13.39 -1.71 1.05
N MET A 92 14.24 -2.30 0.20
CA MET A 92 14.66 -1.67 -1.06
C MET A 92 13.46 -1.34 -1.96
N ILE A 93 12.53 -2.28 -2.14
CA ILE A 93 11.36 -2.06 -3.00
C ILE A 93 10.42 -0.99 -2.38
N MET A 94 10.23 -1.01 -1.05
CA MET A 94 9.43 0.01 -0.36
C MET A 94 10.05 1.42 -0.48
N MET A 95 11.38 1.54 -0.51
CA MET A 95 12.07 2.81 -0.77
C MET A 95 11.79 3.31 -2.19
N GLU A 96 11.83 2.43 -3.20
CA GLU A 96 11.52 2.80 -4.60
C GLU A 96 10.06 3.27 -4.75
N MET A 97 9.12 2.59 -4.10
CA MET A 97 7.71 2.98 -4.08
C MET A 97 7.49 4.30 -3.33
N THR A 98 8.17 4.52 -2.22
CA THR A 98 8.12 5.79 -1.48
C THR A 98 8.69 6.94 -2.32
N ASP A 99 9.81 6.73 -3.01
CA ASP A 99 10.39 7.73 -3.91
C ASP A 99 9.50 8.04 -5.12
N PHE A 100 8.75 7.06 -5.63
CA PHE A 100 7.75 7.27 -6.67
C PHE A 100 6.70 8.30 -6.24
N THR A 101 6.24 8.26 -4.98
CA THR A 101 5.27 9.25 -4.47
C THR A 101 5.82 10.68 -4.48
N ARG A 102 7.15 10.83 -4.49
CA ARG A 102 7.86 12.12 -4.55
C ARG A 102 8.20 12.54 -5.98
N GLY A 103 7.78 11.75 -6.97
CA GLY A 103 8.14 11.93 -8.38
C GLY A 103 9.59 11.57 -8.72
N LYS A 104 10.25 10.78 -7.86
CA LYS A 104 11.65 10.36 -7.99
C LYS A 104 11.74 8.84 -8.12
N GLY A 105 12.97 8.33 -8.14
CA GLY A 105 13.23 6.89 -8.14
C GLY A 105 13.07 6.23 -9.51
N PRO A 106 13.23 4.90 -9.55
CA PRO A 106 13.30 4.13 -10.80
C PRO A 106 11.93 3.81 -11.40
N LEU A 107 10.85 3.78 -10.61
CA LEU A 107 9.50 3.45 -11.07
C LEU A 107 8.94 4.61 -11.89
N LYS A 108 8.42 4.35 -13.10
CA LYS A 108 7.97 5.40 -14.03
C LYS A 108 6.45 5.49 -14.11
N ASN A 109 5.79 4.33 -14.19
CA ASN A 109 4.37 4.19 -14.43
C ASN A 109 3.67 3.42 -13.29
N THR A 110 2.34 3.49 -13.25
CA THR A 110 1.53 2.77 -12.26
C THR A 110 1.75 1.25 -12.34
N SER A 111 2.00 0.72 -13.55
CA SER A 111 2.34 -0.70 -13.78
C SER A 111 3.63 -1.13 -13.06
N ASP A 112 4.64 -0.25 -12.97
CA ASP A 112 5.87 -0.51 -12.22
C ASP A 112 5.59 -0.61 -10.72
N VAL A 113 4.73 0.27 -10.19
CA VAL A 113 4.32 0.28 -8.77
C VAL A 113 3.52 -0.98 -8.42
N ILE A 114 2.61 -1.41 -9.29
CA ILE A 114 1.86 -2.67 -9.12
C ILE A 114 2.83 -3.86 -9.12
N SER A 115 3.82 -3.86 -10.01
CA SER A 115 4.84 -4.91 -10.07
C SER A 115 5.73 -4.94 -8.83
N ALA A 116 6.11 -3.76 -8.31
CA ALA A 116 6.84 -3.61 -7.05
C ALA A 116 6.04 -4.18 -5.86
N ALA A 117 4.75 -3.84 -5.78
CA ALA A 117 3.86 -4.37 -4.74
C ALA A 117 3.75 -5.91 -4.78
N LYS A 118 3.64 -6.49 -5.99
CA LYS A 118 3.64 -7.95 -6.16
C LYS A 118 4.95 -8.59 -5.67
N LYS A 119 6.10 -7.99 -5.98
CA LYS A 119 7.41 -8.48 -5.50
C LYS A 119 7.51 -8.44 -3.97
N ILE A 120 6.99 -7.40 -3.32
CA ILE A 120 6.92 -7.33 -1.85
C ILE A 120 6.04 -8.45 -1.30
N ALA A 121 4.85 -8.68 -1.89
CA ALA A 121 3.94 -9.74 -1.45
C ALA A 121 4.58 -11.13 -1.58
N GLU A 122 5.29 -11.40 -2.68
CA GLU A 122 6.02 -12.65 -2.88
C GLU A 122 7.14 -12.83 -1.85
N ALA A 123 7.94 -11.79 -1.59
CA ALA A 123 8.98 -11.82 -0.57
C ALA A 123 8.40 -12.02 0.84
N GLY A 124 7.30 -11.34 1.16
CA GLY A 124 6.58 -11.51 2.43
C GLY A 124 6.04 -12.93 2.62
N SER A 125 5.51 -13.56 1.55
CA SER A 125 5.07 -14.96 1.62
C SER A 125 6.23 -15.94 1.88
N ARG A 126 7.41 -15.68 1.31
CA ARG A 126 8.60 -16.49 1.60
C ARG A 126 9.08 -16.29 3.03
N MET A 127 9.08 -15.05 3.52
CA MET A 127 9.46 -14.71 4.88
C MET A 127 8.53 -15.35 5.91
N ASP A 128 7.21 -15.33 5.67
CA ASP A 128 6.21 -16.00 6.52
C ASP A 128 6.46 -17.52 6.64
N LYS A 129 6.78 -18.19 5.52
CA LYS A 129 7.12 -19.62 5.54
C LYS A 129 8.35 -19.91 6.41
N LEU A 130 9.42 -19.12 6.26
CA LEU A 130 10.64 -19.27 7.07
C LEU A 130 10.34 -19.01 8.55
N GLY A 131 9.55 -17.98 8.85
CA GLY A 131 9.14 -17.66 10.22
C GLY A 131 8.36 -18.80 10.88
N ARG A 132 7.45 -19.46 10.16
CA ARG A 132 6.72 -20.62 10.67
C ARG A 132 7.64 -21.81 10.95
N THR A 133 8.55 -22.12 10.03
CA THR A 133 9.53 -23.22 10.22
C THR A 133 10.46 -23.00 11.41
N ILE A 134 10.75 -21.74 11.77
CA ILE A 134 11.56 -21.43 12.96
C ILE A 134 10.73 -21.51 14.26
N ALA A 135 9.42 -21.28 14.16
CA ALA A 135 8.51 -21.31 15.31
C ALA A 135 8.11 -22.73 15.72
N ASP A 136 8.17 -23.69 14.79
CA ASP A 136 7.98 -25.14 15.03
C ASP A 136 9.19 -25.80 15.70
#